data_AF-A0AAP0X466-F1
#
_entry.id   AF-A0AAP0X466-F1
#
_cell.length_a   1.000
_cell.length_b   1.000
_cell.length_c   1.000
_cell.angle_alpha   90.00
_cell.angle_beta   90.00
_cell.angle_gamma   90.00
#
_symmetry.space_group_name_H-M   'P 1'
#
loop_
_entity.id
_entity.type
_entity.pdbx_description
1 polymer ?
#
loop_
_entity_poly.entity_id
_entity_poly.type
_entity_poly.pdbx_seq_one_letter_code
_entity_poly.pdbx_strand_id
1 'polypeptide(L)'
;MLRIPFALENQMVDVYTCAIFENFQVELWESMKCGGIVKVDDEIQTIYEVQRHVLDMEEASRSKMQKELPDRLRVIVEDKKSDIVSCSCKNFEWEGIPCRHMLHYLIFRKQYTKLSSKYILKRWTKGAKSVKLMKGSGVNMEDGGDRGLLVWRNELY
;
A
#
# COMPACT_ATOMS: atom_id res chain seq x y z
N MET A 1 13.41 -3.48 12.26
CA MET A 1 14.40 -4.44 11.72
C MET A 1 13.94 -4.80 10.32
N LEU A 2 14.83 -4.75 9.32
CA LEU A 2 14.55 -5.20 7.95
C LEU A 2 14.35 -6.72 7.97
N ARG A 3 13.26 -7.21 7.38
CA ARG A 3 12.91 -8.63 7.32
C ARG A 3 13.36 -9.28 6.02
N ILE A 4 13.59 -8.50 4.95
CA ILE A 4 13.84 -9.03 3.60
C ILE A 4 14.79 -8.10 2.83
N PRO A 5 15.77 -8.57 2.04
CA PRO A 5 16.69 -7.69 1.30
C PRO A 5 16.06 -7.00 0.08
N PHE A 6 14.79 -6.58 0.15
CA PHE A 6 14.15 -5.80 -0.90
C PHE A 6 14.49 -4.33 -0.76
N ALA A 7 14.86 -3.69 -1.87
CA ALA A 7 15.14 -2.25 -1.91
C ALA A 7 13.92 -1.40 -1.50
N LEU A 8 12.70 -1.93 -1.67
CA LEU A 8 11.47 -1.33 -1.14
C LEU A 8 11.47 -1.23 0.38
N GLU A 9 12.01 -2.23 1.09
CA GLU A 9 12.00 -2.20 2.56
C GLU A 9 12.88 -1.07 3.09
N ASN A 10 14.06 -0.89 2.47
CA ASN A 10 14.95 0.26 2.73
C ASN A 10 14.29 1.60 2.42
N GLN A 11 13.44 1.68 1.39
CA GLN A 11 12.68 2.89 1.12
C GLN A 11 11.63 3.15 2.19
N MET A 12 10.83 2.13 2.53
CA MET A 12 9.65 2.32 3.35
C MET A 12 9.96 2.51 4.84
N VAL A 13 11.10 2.01 5.33
CA VAL A 13 11.53 2.24 6.73
C VAL A 13 11.75 3.72 7.02
N ASP A 14 12.15 4.52 6.03
CA ASP A 14 12.36 5.96 6.18
C ASP A 14 11.06 6.75 6.07
N VAL A 15 10.11 6.25 5.26
CA VAL A 15 8.86 6.94 4.90
C VAL A 15 7.74 6.69 5.92
N TYR A 16 7.49 5.43 6.27
CA TYR A 16 6.34 5.04 7.09
C TYR A 16 6.60 5.17 8.59
N THR A 17 5.54 5.39 9.37
CA THR A 17 5.62 5.20 10.83
C THR A 17 5.94 3.73 11.14
N CYS A 18 6.48 3.43 12.33
CA CYS A 18 6.89 2.05 12.67
C CYS A 18 5.74 1.03 12.52
N ALA A 19 4.54 1.35 13.02
CA ALA A 19 3.39 0.46 12.93
C ALA A 19 2.96 0.18 11.47
N ILE A 20 2.96 1.20 10.62
CA ILE A 20 2.60 1.04 9.20
C ILE A 20 3.70 0.27 8.47
N PHE A 21 4.96 0.54 8.78
CA PHE A 21 6.07 -0.19 8.21
C PHE A 21 5.97 -1.69 8.53
N GLU A 22 5.59 -2.07 9.75
CA GLU A 22 5.36 -3.48 10.12
C GLU A 22 4.22 -4.12 9.30
N ASN A 23 3.10 -3.41 9.10
CA ASN A 23 2.01 -3.88 8.24
C ASN A 23 2.48 -4.05 6.79
N PHE A 24 3.25 -3.10 6.27
CA PHE A 24 3.85 -3.19 4.94
C PHE A 24 4.79 -4.40 4.81
N GLN A 25 5.60 -4.68 5.84
CA GLN A 25 6.48 -5.85 5.84
C GLN A 25 5.70 -7.17 5.73
N VAL A 26 4.53 -7.25 6.38
CA VAL A 26 3.65 -8.42 6.27
C VAL A 26 3.15 -8.57 4.84
N GLU A 27 2.58 -7.51 4.24
CA GLU A 27 2.09 -7.56 2.85
C GLU A 27 3.22 -7.88 1.86
N LEU A 28 4.42 -7.32 2.08
CA LEU A 28 5.60 -7.57 1.25
C LEU A 28 6.05 -9.03 1.34
N TRP A 29 6.12 -9.59 2.54
CA TRP A 29 6.45 -11.01 2.73
C TRP A 29 5.42 -11.92 2.07
N GLU A 30 4.13 -11.65 2.28
CA GLU A 30 3.06 -12.46 1.73
C GLU A 30 2.99 -12.35 0.19
N SER A 31 3.47 -11.26 -0.41
CA SER A 31 3.57 -11.11 -1.87
C SER A 31 4.52 -12.12 -2.53
N MET A 32 5.51 -12.63 -1.78
CA MET A 32 6.45 -13.65 -2.26
C MET A 32 5.77 -15.01 -2.44
N LYS A 33 4.64 -15.23 -1.77
CA LYS A 33 3.83 -16.44 -1.87
C LYS A 33 2.79 -16.33 -2.98
N CYS A 34 2.68 -15.18 -3.64
CA CYS A 34 1.78 -15.01 -4.77
C CYS A 34 2.45 -15.46 -6.08
N GLY A 35 1.61 -15.74 -7.06
CA GLY A 35 2.00 -15.89 -8.45
C GLY A 35 0.80 -15.65 -9.34
N GLY A 36 1.07 -15.40 -10.61
CA GLY A 36 0.02 -14.97 -11.50
C GLY A 36 0.40 -15.00 -12.98
N ILE A 37 -0.62 -14.76 -13.80
CA ILE A 37 -0.58 -14.86 -15.24
C ILE A 37 -1.21 -13.64 -15.88
N VAL A 38 -0.62 -13.20 -16.99
CA VAL A 38 -1.20 -12.13 -17.81
C VAL A 38 -2.38 -12.71 -18.60
N LYS A 39 -3.54 -12.06 -18.51
CA LYS A 39 -4.73 -12.41 -19.29
C LYS A 39 -4.93 -11.49 -20.48
N VAL A 40 -4.67 -10.20 -20.29
CA VAL A 40 -4.74 -9.17 -21.33
C VAL A 40 -3.53 -8.28 -21.18
N ASP A 41 -2.92 -7.92 -22.31
CA ASP A 41 -1.84 -6.93 -22.36
C ASP A 41 -1.97 -6.18 -23.69
N ASP A 42 -2.78 -5.13 -23.70
CA ASP A 42 -3.04 -4.29 -24.87
C ASP A 42 -2.47 -2.87 -24.68
N GLU A 43 -2.68 -1.94 -25.60
CA GLU A 43 -2.12 -0.59 -25.50
C GLU A 43 -2.72 0.24 -24.35
N ILE A 44 -3.91 -0.11 -23.88
CA ILE A 44 -4.68 0.64 -22.88
C ILE A 44 -4.40 0.10 -21.48
N GLN A 45 -4.36 -1.22 -21.32
CA GLN A 45 -4.30 -1.85 -20.02
C GLN A 45 -3.57 -3.21 -20.01
N THR A 46 -3.18 -3.63 -18.82
CA THR A 46 -2.78 -5.01 -18.53
C THR A 46 -3.72 -5.59 -17.47
N ILE A 47 -4.34 -6.73 -17.78
CA ILE A 47 -5.13 -7.53 -16.83
C ILE A 47 -4.30 -8.72 -16.41
N TYR A 48 -4.05 -8.82 -15.11
CA TYR A 48 -3.21 -9.86 -14.53
C TYR A 48 -3.98 -10.60 -13.42
N GLU A 49 -4.09 -11.91 -13.57
CA GLU A 49 -4.68 -12.77 -12.56
C GLU A 49 -3.61 -13.24 -11.58
N VAL A 50 -3.84 -13.04 -10.29
CA VAL A 50 -2.90 -13.35 -9.22
C VAL A 50 -3.59 -14.08 -8.09
N GLN A 51 -2.91 -15.08 -7.55
CA GLN A 51 -3.37 -15.86 -6.41
C GLN A 51 -2.18 -16.26 -5.54
N ARG A 52 -2.46 -16.65 -4.30
CA ARG A 52 -1.46 -17.28 -3.44
C ARG A 52 -1.18 -18.70 -3.91
N HIS A 53 0.09 -19.05 -4.01
CA HIS A 53 0.55 -20.42 -4.08
C HIS A 53 0.59 -20.97 -2.66
N VAL A 54 -0.25 -21.95 -2.38
CA VAL A 54 -0.12 -22.74 -1.15
C VAL A 54 0.94 -23.80 -1.44
N LEU A 55 2.17 -23.53 -1.02
CA LEU A 55 3.33 -24.39 -1.28
C LEU A 55 3.45 -25.54 -0.28
N ASP A 56 2.77 -25.43 0.87
CA ASP A 56 2.84 -26.39 1.97
C ASP A 56 1.47 -27.05 2.22
N MET A 57 1.47 -28.38 2.32
CA MET A 57 0.29 -29.19 2.57
C MET A 57 -0.27 -28.97 3.99
N GLU A 58 0.58 -28.62 4.97
CA GLU A 58 0.14 -28.24 6.31
C GLU A 58 -0.50 -26.86 6.33
N GLU A 59 0.06 -25.89 5.59
CA GLU A 59 -0.56 -24.57 5.36
C GLU A 59 -1.91 -24.72 4.64
N ALA A 60 -2.00 -25.57 3.61
CA ALA A 60 -3.25 -25.86 2.91
C ALA A 60 -4.33 -26.43 3.85
N SER A 61 -3.93 -27.28 4.79
CA SER A 61 -4.82 -27.88 5.78
C SER A 61 -5.29 -26.83 6.80
N ARG A 62 -4.39 -25.95 7.26
CA ARG A 62 -4.73 -24.82 8.15
C ARG A 62 -5.67 -23.82 7.49
N SER A 63 -5.44 -23.45 6.23
CA SER A 63 -6.31 -22.52 5.47
C SER A 63 -7.69 -23.10 5.18
N LYS A 64 -7.86 -24.42 5.15
CA LYS A 64 -9.20 -25.06 5.06
C LYS A 64 -9.92 -25.09 6.40
N MET A 65 -9.16 -25.20 7.50
CA MET A 65 -9.69 -25.30 8.86
C MET A 65 -10.06 -23.93 9.43
N GLN A 66 -9.23 -22.91 9.19
CA GLN A 66 -9.61 -21.53 9.41
C GLN A 66 -10.63 -21.17 8.33
N LYS A 67 -11.83 -20.70 8.70
CA LYS A 67 -12.81 -20.08 7.78
C LYS A 67 -12.29 -18.77 7.16
N GLU A 68 -10.97 -18.61 7.03
CA GLU A 68 -10.36 -17.61 6.17
C GLU A 68 -10.94 -17.84 4.78
N LEU A 69 -11.42 -16.79 4.11
CA LEU A 69 -11.89 -16.91 2.74
C LEU A 69 -10.79 -17.64 1.94
N PRO A 70 -11.11 -18.71 1.17
CA PRO A 70 -10.11 -19.35 0.32
C PRO A 70 -9.42 -18.25 -0.48
N ASP A 71 -8.08 -18.21 -0.50
CA ASP A 71 -7.36 -17.06 -1.04
C ASP A 71 -7.77 -16.87 -2.51
N ARG A 72 -8.75 -15.96 -2.70
CA ARG A 72 -9.54 -15.93 -3.92
C ARG A 72 -8.64 -15.39 -5.01
N LEU A 73 -8.73 -15.98 -6.19
CA LEU A 73 -8.18 -15.40 -7.41
C LEU A 73 -8.50 -13.90 -7.44
N ARG A 74 -7.46 -13.08 -7.53
CA ARG A 74 -7.57 -11.63 -7.64
C ARG A 74 -7.18 -11.21 -9.03
N VAL A 75 -7.83 -10.16 -9.49
CA VAL A 75 -7.47 -9.45 -10.71
C VAL A 75 -6.74 -8.18 -10.33
N ILE A 76 -5.61 -7.95 -10.99
CA ILE A 76 -4.88 -6.70 -11.07
C ILE A 76 -5.21 -6.05 -12.42
N VAL A 77 -5.49 -4.75 -12.39
CA VAL A 77 -5.65 -3.94 -13.59
C VAL A 77 -4.62 -2.83 -13.53
N GLU A 78 -3.72 -2.82 -14.51
CA GLU A 78 -2.83 -1.70 -14.80
C GLU A 78 -3.44 -0.86 -15.91
N ASP A 79 -3.74 0.41 -15.63
CA ASP A 79 -4.03 1.41 -16.65
C ASP A 79 -2.70 1.99 -17.15
N LYS A 80 -2.34 1.76 -18.42
CA LYS A 80 -1.04 2.15 -18.98
C LYS A 80 -0.89 3.65 -19.18
N LYS A 81 -2.02 4.36 -19.34
CA LYS A 81 -2.01 5.82 -19.55
C LYS A 81 -1.66 6.57 -18.26
N SER A 82 -2.21 6.12 -17.15
CA SER A 82 -1.99 6.70 -15.82
C SER A 82 -0.86 6.01 -15.04
N ASP A 83 -0.40 4.84 -15.51
CA ASP A 83 0.53 3.95 -14.81
C ASP A 83 -0.02 3.57 -13.41
N ILE A 84 -1.34 3.45 -13.28
CA ILE A 84 -2.01 3.10 -12.02
C ILE A 84 -2.34 1.62 -12.04
N VAL A 85 -1.92 0.93 -10.98
CA VAL A 85 -2.21 -0.47 -10.71
C VAL A 85 -3.25 -0.52 -9.60
N SER A 86 -4.33 -1.25 -9.85
CA SER A 86 -5.39 -1.49 -8.88
C SER A 86 -5.58 -3.00 -8.67
N CYS A 87 -6.12 -3.38 -7.53
CA CYS A 87 -6.44 -4.77 -7.23
C CYS A 87 -7.90 -4.92 -6.84
N SER A 88 -8.54 -5.95 -7.37
CA SER A 88 -9.91 -6.36 -7.02
C SER A 88 -10.17 -6.61 -5.52
N CYS A 89 -9.14 -6.80 -4.69
CA CYS A 89 -9.31 -6.89 -3.24
C CYS A 89 -9.61 -5.53 -2.58
N LYS A 90 -9.33 -4.42 -3.27
CA LYS A 90 -9.52 -3.03 -2.83
C LYS A 90 -8.79 -2.64 -1.53
N ASN A 91 -7.84 -3.46 -1.07
CA ASN A 91 -7.19 -3.24 0.23
C ASN A 91 -6.42 -1.92 0.29
N PHE A 92 -5.86 -1.45 -0.84
CA PHE A 92 -5.15 -0.17 -0.86
C PHE A 92 -6.11 1.00 -0.64
N GLU A 93 -7.33 0.90 -1.15
CA GLU A 93 -8.38 1.90 -1.03
C GLU A 93 -8.88 2.00 0.43
N TRP A 94 -8.95 0.86 1.14
CA TRP A 94 -9.36 0.80 2.54
C TRP A 94 -8.20 1.11 3.51
N GLU A 95 -7.14 0.31 3.45
CA GLU A 95 -6.02 0.36 4.39
C GLU A 95 -4.97 1.41 3.99
N GLY A 96 -4.90 1.81 2.72
CA GLY A 96 -3.89 2.75 2.23
C GLY A 96 -2.48 2.19 2.11
N ILE A 97 -2.33 0.87 2.22
CA ILE A 97 -1.09 0.13 2.02
C ILE A 97 -1.31 -0.83 0.85
N PRO A 98 -0.41 -0.88 -0.15
CA PRO A 98 -0.56 -1.82 -1.26
C PRO A 98 -0.62 -3.26 -0.73
N CYS A 99 -1.61 -4.03 -1.19
CA CYS A 99 -1.72 -5.42 -0.77
C CYS A 99 -0.64 -6.28 -1.42
N ARG A 100 -0.46 -7.49 -0.89
CA ARG A 100 0.41 -8.54 -1.39
C ARG A 100 0.26 -8.77 -2.90
N HIS A 101 -0.95 -8.68 -3.43
CA HIS A 101 -1.22 -8.87 -4.87
C HIS A 101 -0.64 -7.74 -5.73
N MET A 102 -0.83 -6.49 -5.28
CA MET A 102 -0.26 -5.32 -5.95
C MET A 102 1.26 -5.34 -5.83
N LEU A 103 1.79 -5.61 -4.64
CA LEU A 103 3.23 -5.71 -4.42
C LEU A 103 3.84 -6.81 -5.28
N HIS A 104 3.19 -7.98 -5.38
CA HIS A 104 3.64 -9.05 -6.25
C HIS A 104 3.75 -8.59 -7.70
N TYR A 105 2.69 -7.96 -8.23
CA TYR A 105 2.70 -7.45 -9.60
C TYR A 105 3.78 -6.39 -9.82
N LEU A 106 3.87 -5.39 -8.93
CA LEU A 106 4.84 -4.30 -9.04
C LEU A 106 6.29 -4.81 -8.96
N ILE A 107 6.58 -5.76 -8.08
CA ILE A 107 7.94 -6.25 -7.84
C ILE A 107 8.34 -7.29 -8.89
N PHE A 108 7.53 -8.33 -9.07
CA PHE A 108 7.93 -9.48 -9.88
C PHE A 108 7.55 -9.33 -11.36
N ARG A 109 6.43 -8.69 -11.68
CA ARG A 109 6.01 -8.48 -13.08
C ARG A 109 6.53 -7.17 -13.66
N LYS A 110 6.53 -6.08 -12.88
CA LYS A 110 7.01 -4.75 -13.31
C LYS A 110 8.45 -4.44 -12.92
N GLN A 111 9.08 -5.28 -12.08
CA GLN A 111 10.48 -5.13 -11.67
C GLN A 111 10.76 -3.80 -10.94
N TYR A 112 9.77 -3.28 -10.22
CA TYR A 112 9.94 -2.04 -9.45
C TYR A 112 10.87 -2.30 -8.27
N THR A 113 11.96 -1.53 -8.21
CA THR A 113 12.89 -1.52 -7.09
C THR A 113 12.54 -0.46 -6.04
N LYS A 114 11.65 0.48 -6.40
CA LYS A 114 11.09 1.51 -5.52
C LYS A 114 9.60 1.64 -5.75
N LEU A 115 8.86 1.88 -4.67
CA LEU A 115 7.45 2.19 -4.73
C LEU A 115 7.24 3.65 -5.12
N SER A 116 6.43 3.88 -6.14
CA SER A 116 6.05 5.22 -6.55
C SER A 116 5.21 5.93 -5.48
N SER A 117 5.35 7.25 -5.36
CA SER A 117 4.64 8.07 -4.37
C SER A 117 3.11 7.96 -4.47
N LYS A 118 2.56 7.61 -5.64
CA LYS A 118 1.11 7.36 -5.81
C LYS A 118 0.57 6.20 -4.98
N TYR A 119 1.44 5.31 -4.52
CA TYR A 119 1.08 4.20 -3.62
C TYR A 119 1.46 4.48 -2.15
N ILE A 120 1.83 5.73 -1.82
CA ILE A 120 2.27 6.14 -0.49
C ILE A 120 1.35 7.25 0.01
N LEU A 121 0.41 6.91 0.88
CA LEU A 121 -0.55 7.89 1.40
C LEU A 121 0.03 8.69 2.56
N LYS A 122 -0.11 10.02 2.51
CA LYS A 122 0.47 10.96 3.49
C LYS A 122 0.14 10.62 4.95
N ARG A 123 -1.09 10.16 5.23
CA ARG A 123 -1.57 9.79 6.57
C ARG A 123 -0.72 8.70 7.24
N TRP A 124 -0.02 7.89 6.45
CA TRP A 124 0.81 6.78 6.91
C TRP A 124 2.30 7.11 6.99
N THR A 125 2.68 8.31 6.55
CA THR A 125 4.08 8.75 6.58
C THR A 125 4.44 9.34 7.94
N LYS A 126 5.73 9.30 8.31
CA LYS A 126 6.25 10.00 9.50
C LYS A 126 5.97 11.52 9.44
N GLY A 127 5.83 12.08 8.23
CA GLY A 127 5.47 13.47 7.95
C GLY A 127 3.98 13.80 8.08
N ALA A 128 3.12 12.87 8.52
CA ALA A 128 1.69 13.13 8.69
C ALA A 128 1.41 14.28 9.68
N LYS A 129 2.24 14.42 10.73
CA LYS A 129 2.11 15.50 11.73
C LYS A 129 2.71 16.84 11.28
N SER A 130 3.53 16.86 10.22
CA SER A 130 4.08 18.09 9.65
C SER A 130 3.11 18.70 8.63
N VAL A 131 1.95 19.17 9.11
CA VAL A 131 1.19 20.17 8.36
C VAL A 131 1.97 21.47 8.53
N LYS A 132 2.83 21.79 7.56
CA LYS A 132 3.37 23.14 7.45
C LYS A 132 2.17 24.07 7.27
N LEU A 133 1.91 24.89 8.28
CA LEU A 133 1.27 26.18 8.08
C LEU A 133 2.06 26.87 6.98
N MET A 134 1.50 26.93 5.77
CA MET A 134 2.01 27.87 4.76
C MET A 134 1.75 29.26 5.34
N LYS A 135 2.75 29.81 6.03
CA LYS A 135 2.77 31.20 6.46
C LYS A 135 2.85 32.04 5.18
N GLY A 136 1.70 32.53 4.73
CA GLY A 136 1.64 33.70 3.86
C GLY A 136 2.26 34.89 4.61
N SER A 137 3.01 35.69 3.87
CA SER A 137 3.81 36.82 4.35
C SER A 137 2.94 38.00 4.83
N GLY A 138 3.32 38.61 5.96
CA GLY A 138 2.77 39.87 6.55
C GLY A 138 1.54 39.63 7.44
N VAL A 139 1.42 40.04 8.72
CA VAL A 139 1.89 41.21 9.49
C VAL A 139 1.94 40.87 11.00
N ASN A 140 2.49 41.79 11.81
CA ASN A 140 2.94 41.69 13.21
C ASN A 140 1.91 41.30 14.30
N MET A 141 2.49 40.90 15.44
CA MET A 141 2.00 40.56 16.81
C MET A 141 0.72 41.26 17.29
N GLU A 142 -0.10 40.59 18.11
CA GLU A 142 -0.39 40.89 19.55
C GLU A 142 -0.97 39.64 20.28
N ASP A 143 -0.94 39.71 21.61
CA ASP A 143 -1.01 38.69 22.68
C ASP A 143 -2.43 38.16 23.02
N GLY A 144 -2.51 37.02 23.74
CA GLY A 144 -3.61 36.72 24.65
C GLY A 144 -4.44 35.44 24.40
N GLY A 145 -4.37 34.51 25.35
CA GLY A 145 -5.55 33.91 25.98
C GLY A 145 -6.29 32.75 25.27
N ASP A 146 -5.95 31.54 25.70
CA ASP A 146 -6.83 30.46 26.18
C ASP A 146 -8.05 29.93 25.36
N ARG A 147 -8.10 28.59 25.28
CA ARG A 147 -9.22 27.68 24.95
C ARG A 147 -9.81 27.67 23.53
N GLY A 148 -9.82 26.47 22.93
CA GLY A 148 -11.03 26.01 22.23
C GLY A 148 -10.84 25.14 20.99
N LEU A 149 -11.14 23.86 21.19
CA LEU A 149 -11.84 22.96 20.24
C LEU A 149 -11.10 22.52 18.97
N LEU A 150 -10.56 21.30 19.07
CA LEU A 150 -10.25 20.41 17.95
C LEU A 150 -11.54 20.09 17.18
N VAL A 151 -11.74 20.74 16.03
CA VAL A 151 -12.73 20.30 15.05
C VAL A 151 -12.02 19.47 13.99
N TRP A 152 -12.12 18.15 14.13
CA TRP A 152 -11.87 17.21 13.04
C TRP A 152 -13.07 17.30 12.09
N ARG A 153 -12.85 17.75 10.85
CA ARG A 153 -13.74 17.44 9.73
C ARG A 153 -12.93 16.88 8.58
N ASN A 154 -13.14 15.58 8.36
CA ASN A 154 -12.87 14.87 7.12
C ASN A 154 -13.84 15.36 6.05
N GLU A 155 -13.31 16.05 5.05
CA GLU A 155 -13.89 16.16 3.71
C GLU A 155 -12.66 16.09 2.79
N LEU A 156 -12.55 15.20 1.80
CA LEU A 156 -13.48 15.03 0.68
C LEU A 156 -13.27 13.64 0.05
N TYR A 157 -14.38 13.14 -0.51
CA TYR A 157 -14.46 12.06 -1.50
C TYR A 157 -13.69 12.41 -2.78
#